data_AF-A0A957GG64-F1
#
_entry.id   AF-A0A957GG64-F1
#
_cell.length_a   1.000
_cell.length_b   1.000
_cell.length_c   1.000
_cell.angle_alpha   90.00
_cell.angle_beta   90.00
_cell.angle_gamma   90.00
#
_symmetry.space_group_name_H-M   'P 1'
#
loop_
_entity.id
_entity.type
_entity.pdbx_description
1 polymer ?
#
loop_
_entity_poly.entity_id
_entity_poly.type
_entity_poly.pdbx_seq_one_letter_code
_entity_poly.pdbx_strand_id
1 'polypeptide(L)'
;YVTFFGVAAVYWLVVAVQEGGEGRGAQGVGRGAVWVAAVFVGLAIGSKFGAVLLLLPLTVAIWFISVDLSEFEPQSSQRTQRKEAKSLRSLRFNVNQNRFVGRLVGAGLVVFAAFFVTNPFAVLDQSCELLTPAVQLGSVTIPAIDWRSCYLDNILLQGRMVRGELNAPFTFQYDDTTPYLYYLEMQFKAGMGPQLAVPAFLGFAWVVWGVLARKGAKAQRGNGSADDADRGGFSRIAGKESVKISSNLRRWSLSVFAALREKLSQADSAQLVVLAFLLPFFLSTGNFYVKFMRYLQPMVPFLMVYEAALIWQLRSNWLRWGAVVLVGGGTAVYALAFVNLYQQEHPWTTASKWVYANVEPGTLILSEQWDDALPTTLLLPDGLRRRGEYRNAELTWLTGSGARDNATKLDDNLALLAEAQYLTLMSNRIYGVLPRTGDRFPISSQYHQLLLDGKLGYEVVWINGRFPHLGFLRLIPNTFGWPGLQPSSAIVDYLTDQNGLNWGRLDESFTVYDQPLTIIFQNTGHLSAAEMKRLFVLQ
;
A
#
# COMPACT_ATOMS: atom_id res chain seq x y z
N TYR A 1 7.59 -13.19 -0.03
CA TYR A 1 8.20 -13.40 -1.35
C TYR A 1 8.42 -12.11 -2.14
N VAL A 2 7.39 -11.35 -2.49
CA VAL A 2 7.53 -10.12 -3.32
C VAL A 2 8.56 -9.12 -2.82
N THR A 3 8.63 -8.85 -1.51
CA THR A 3 9.62 -7.93 -0.94
C THR A 3 11.04 -8.42 -1.16
N PHE A 4 11.31 -9.71 -0.91
CA PHE A 4 12.63 -10.30 -1.11
C PHE A 4 13.04 -10.23 -2.59
N PHE A 5 12.19 -10.70 -3.50
CA PHE A 5 12.50 -10.68 -4.94
C PHE A 5 12.62 -9.25 -5.49
N GLY A 6 11.78 -8.32 -5.03
CA GLY A 6 11.85 -6.91 -5.42
C GLY A 6 13.13 -6.23 -4.94
N VAL A 7 13.54 -6.45 -3.69
CA VAL A 7 14.81 -5.94 -3.15
C VAL A 7 16.00 -6.55 -3.88
N ALA A 8 16.00 -7.88 -4.10
CA ALA A 8 17.05 -8.56 -4.84
C ALA A 8 17.15 -8.06 -6.29
N ALA A 9 16.02 -7.85 -6.97
CA ALA A 9 15.99 -7.26 -8.31
C ALA A 9 16.65 -5.88 -8.30
N VAL A 10 16.21 -4.95 -7.46
CA VAL A 10 16.78 -3.59 -7.41
C VAL A 10 18.25 -3.61 -7.01
N TYR A 11 18.65 -4.48 -6.08
CA TYR A 11 20.06 -4.67 -5.70
C TYR A 11 20.92 -5.03 -6.92
N TRP A 12 20.54 -6.07 -7.67
CA TRP A 12 21.29 -6.49 -8.85
C TRP A 12 21.26 -5.46 -9.98
N LEU A 13 20.20 -4.66 -10.10
CA LEU A 13 20.16 -3.53 -11.02
C LEU A 13 21.14 -2.42 -10.62
N VAL A 14 21.28 -2.14 -9.32
CA VAL A 14 22.28 -1.19 -8.82
C VAL A 14 23.69 -1.71 -9.09
N VAL A 15 23.97 -2.98 -8.79
CA VAL A 15 25.26 -3.63 -9.11
C VAL A 15 25.56 -3.52 -10.60
N ALA A 16 24.59 -3.83 -11.46
CA ALA A 16 24.75 -3.76 -12.90
C ALA A 16 25.19 -2.38 -13.39
N VAL A 17 24.62 -1.33 -12.82
CA VAL A 17 24.87 0.05 -13.23
C VAL A 17 26.17 0.61 -12.64
N GLN A 18 26.54 0.20 -11.44
CA GLN A 18 27.81 0.60 -10.81
C GLN A 18 29.01 -0.09 -11.48
N GLU A 19 28.94 -1.40 -11.71
CA GLU A 19 30.06 -2.16 -12.30
C GLU A 19 30.07 -2.10 -13.83
N GLY A 20 28.92 -1.86 -14.48
CA GLY A 20 28.83 -1.74 -15.93
C GLY A 20 29.41 -0.45 -16.50
N GLY A 21 29.65 0.57 -15.66
CA GLY A 21 30.20 1.88 -16.05
C GLY A 21 31.73 1.98 -16.05
N GLU A 22 32.44 1.04 -15.42
CA GLU A 22 33.89 1.10 -15.23
C GLU A 22 34.62 0.08 -16.13
N GLY A 23 35.37 0.53 -17.16
CA GLY A 23 36.43 -0.24 -17.84
C GLY A 23 36.06 -1.57 -18.55
N ARG A 24 36.86 -1.98 -19.54
CA ARG A 24 36.62 -3.20 -20.36
C ARG A 24 36.57 -4.51 -19.54
N GLY A 25 37.14 -4.57 -18.33
CA GLY A 25 37.14 -5.75 -17.45
C GLY A 25 35.92 -5.88 -16.54
N ALA A 26 35.38 -4.77 -16.00
CA ALA A 26 34.19 -4.79 -15.14
C ALA A 26 32.86 -4.80 -15.95
N GLN A 27 32.93 -4.59 -17.27
CA GLN A 27 31.81 -4.84 -18.19
C GLN A 27 31.24 -6.27 -18.15
N GLY A 28 32.01 -7.28 -17.74
CA GLY A 28 31.51 -8.67 -17.66
C GLY A 28 30.52 -8.89 -16.50
N VAL A 29 30.85 -8.35 -15.33
CA VAL A 29 30.06 -8.54 -14.10
C VAL A 29 28.77 -7.73 -14.16
N GLY A 30 28.84 -6.47 -14.59
CA GLY A 30 27.65 -5.63 -14.78
C GLY A 30 26.67 -6.19 -15.82
N ARG A 31 27.17 -6.90 -16.85
CA ARG A 31 26.32 -7.61 -17.83
C ARG A 31 25.63 -8.82 -17.20
N GLY A 32 26.34 -9.62 -16.41
CA GLY A 32 25.77 -10.75 -15.67
C GLY A 32 24.67 -10.31 -14.68
N ALA A 33 24.92 -9.22 -13.97
CA ALA A 33 24.00 -8.67 -12.96
C ALA A 33 22.62 -8.31 -13.52
N VAL A 34 22.52 -7.77 -14.75
CA VAL A 34 21.21 -7.48 -15.38
C VAL A 34 20.39 -8.75 -15.61
N TRP A 35 21.03 -9.85 -15.99
CA TRP A 35 20.34 -11.13 -16.20
C TRP A 35 19.82 -11.71 -14.89
N VAL A 36 20.63 -11.65 -13.84
CA VAL A 36 20.22 -12.06 -12.49
C VAL A 36 19.06 -11.18 -12.00
N ALA A 37 19.13 -9.87 -12.20
CA ALA A 37 18.04 -8.96 -11.89
C ALA A 37 16.75 -9.33 -12.65
N ALA A 38 16.84 -9.64 -13.94
CA ALA A 38 15.69 -10.04 -14.76
C ALA A 38 15.00 -11.31 -14.23
N VAL A 39 15.76 -12.30 -13.76
CA VAL A 39 15.20 -13.49 -13.07
C VAL A 39 14.40 -13.05 -11.84
N PHE A 40 14.99 -12.22 -10.97
CA PHE A 40 14.31 -11.74 -9.77
C PHE A 40 13.08 -10.88 -10.07
N VAL A 41 13.09 -10.09 -11.16
CA VAL A 41 11.90 -9.37 -11.62
C VAL A 41 10.79 -10.34 -12.01
N GLY A 42 11.09 -11.39 -12.77
CA GLY A 42 10.11 -12.44 -13.11
C GLY A 42 9.53 -13.15 -11.89
N LEU A 43 10.38 -13.52 -10.93
CA LEU A 43 9.96 -14.11 -9.65
C LEU A 43 9.11 -13.15 -8.81
N ALA A 44 9.44 -11.86 -8.79
CA ALA A 44 8.68 -10.84 -8.09
C ALA A 44 7.27 -10.70 -8.69
N ILE A 45 7.16 -10.59 -10.02
CA ILE A 45 5.88 -10.53 -10.75
C ILE A 45 5.06 -11.80 -10.48
N GLY A 46 5.70 -12.97 -10.52
CA GLY A 46 5.06 -14.25 -10.22
C GLY A 46 4.52 -14.34 -8.80
N SER A 47 5.16 -13.69 -7.83
CA SER A 47 4.65 -13.65 -6.45
C SER A 47 3.54 -12.62 -6.23
N LYS A 48 3.54 -11.52 -7.00
CA LYS A 48 2.54 -10.46 -6.95
C LYS A 48 2.63 -9.59 -8.19
N PHE A 49 1.55 -9.53 -8.97
CA PHE A 49 1.52 -8.82 -10.25
C PHE A 49 1.90 -7.33 -10.16
N GLY A 50 1.60 -6.65 -9.05
CA GLY A 50 2.02 -5.26 -8.84
C GLY A 50 3.54 -5.01 -8.92
N ALA A 51 4.36 -6.07 -8.81
CA ALA A 51 5.79 -6.00 -9.04
C ALA A 51 6.18 -5.78 -10.52
N VAL A 52 5.22 -5.77 -11.46
CA VAL A 52 5.44 -5.39 -12.87
C VAL A 52 6.10 -4.02 -13.02
N LEU A 53 5.92 -3.13 -12.04
CA LEU A 53 6.60 -1.83 -12.00
C LEU A 53 8.13 -1.93 -11.90
N LEU A 54 8.70 -3.10 -11.55
CA LEU A 54 10.14 -3.37 -11.62
C LEU A 54 10.69 -3.41 -13.05
N LEU A 55 9.84 -3.46 -14.08
CA LEU A 55 10.28 -3.29 -15.46
C LEU A 55 10.84 -1.88 -15.72
N LEU A 56 10.39 -0.86 -14.98
CA LEU A 56 10.90 0.50 -15.07
C LEU A 56 12.37 0.63 -14.62
N PRO A 57 12.76 0.26 -13.39
CA PRO A 57 14.17 0.30 -12.98
C PRO A 57 15.04 -0.65 -13.82
N LEU A 58 14.50 -1.79 -14.30
CA LEU A 58 15.22 -2.68 -15.22
C LEU A 58 15.56 -1.96 -16.54
N THR A 59 14.58 -1.27 -17.14
CA THR A 59 14.78 -0.50 -18.37
C THR A 59 15.79 0.64 -18.16
N VAL A 60 15.69 1.35 -17.03
CA VAL A 60 16.64 2.41 -16.66
C VAL A 60 18.05 1.86 -16.50
N ALA A 61 18.23 0.72 -15.85
CA ALA A 61 19.53 0.09 -15.70
C ALA A 61 20.12 -0.35 -17.06
N ILE A 62 19.31 -0.98 -17.91
CA ILE A 62 19.72 -1.38 -19.27
C ILE A 62 20.12 -0.16 -20.10
N TRP A 63 19.42 0.96 -19.94
CA TRP A 63 19.78 2.22 -20.60
C TRP A 63 21.18 2.68 -20.20
N PHE A 64 21.48 2.75 -18.89
CA PHE A 64 22.79 3.15 -18.38
C PHE A 64 23.93 2.27 -18.89
N ILE A 65 23.78 0.95 -18.83
CA ILE A 65 24.85 0.03 -19.27
C ILE A 65 25.02 0.00 -20.80
N SER A 66 24.07 0.56 -21.55
CA SER A 66 24.08 0.60 -23.02
C SER A 66 24.60 1.92 -23.59
N VAL A 67 25.03 2.85 -22.73
CA VAL A 67 25.75 4.06 -23.13
C VAL A 67 27.12 3.68 -23.68
N ASP A 68 27.47 4.14 -24.89
CA ASP A 68 28.81 3.92 -25.44
C ASP A 68 29.81 4.89 -24.80
N LEU A 69 30.76 4.34 -24.03
CA LEU A 69 31.91 5.09 -23.49
C LEU A 69 33.10 5.09 -24.48
N SER A 70 32.93 4.55 -25.69
CA SER A 70 34.02 4.26 -26.62
C SER A 70 34.57 5.46 -27.41
N GLU A 71 34.12 6.70 -27.15
CA GLU A 71 34.62 7.90 -27.86
C GLU A 71 35.72 8.67 -27.12
N PHE A 72 36.20 8.20 -25.96
CA PHE A 72 37.26 8.90 -25.22
C PHE A 72 38.49 8.03 -24.94
N GLU A 73 39.34 7.85 -25.96
CA GLU A 73 40.78 7.70 -25.75
C GLU A 73 41.43 9.10 -25.87
N PRO A 74 41.92 9.72 -24.79
CA PRO A 74 42.65 10.96 -24.90
C PRO A 74 44.08 10.65 -25.34
N GLN A 75 44.35 10.69 -26.64
CA GLN A 75 45.71 10.96 -27.10
C GLN A 75 46.02 12.45 -26.83
N SER A 76 46.93 12.69 -25.88
CA SER A 76 47.84 13.85 -25.76
C SER A 76 47.77 14.74 -24.47
N SER A 77 48.93 14.77 -23.81
CA SER A 77 49.54 15.78 -22.91
C SER A 77 48.77 16.41 -21.71
N GLN A 78 49.44 16.37 -20.56
CA GLN A 78 48.97 16.74 -19.20
C GLN A 78 48.50 18.20 -18.99
N ARG A 79 48.60 19.10 -19.98
CA ARG A 79 48.17 20.51 -19.83
C ARG A 79 46.70 20.76 -20.23
N THR A 80 46.09 19.84 -20.98
CA THR A 80 44.68 19.94 -21.44
C THR A 80 43.68 19.33 -20.45
N GLN A 81 44.15 18.48 -19.53
CA GLN A 81 43.30 17.76 -18.55
C GLN A 81 42.52 18.68 -17.59
N ARG A 82 43.06 19.85 -17.24
CA ARG A 82 42.38 20.78 -16.31
C ARG A 82 41.25 21.60 -16.95
N LYS A 83 41.29 21.80 -18.27
CA LYS A 83 40.20 22.43 -19.03
C LYS A 83 39.16 21.41 -19.49
N GLU A 84 39.58 20.18 -19.81
CA GLU A 84 38.67 19.08 -20.18
C GLU A 84 37.90 18.48 -19.01
N ALA A 85 38.44 18.50 -17.79
CA ALA A 85 37.68 18.13 -16.58
C ALA A 85 36.43 19.01 -16.36
N LYS A 86 36.41 20.24 -16.90
CA LYS A 86 35.21 21.11 -16.93
C LYS A 86 34.30 20.85 -18.14
N SER A 87 34.82 20.30 -19.24
CA SER A 87 34.09 19.96 -20.47
C SER A 87 33.41 18.59 -20.43
N LEU A 88 33.89 17.67 -19.58
CA LEU A 88 33.26 16.36 -19.31
C LEU A 88 31.87 16.47 -18.64
N ARG A 89 31.42 17.69 -18.32
CA ARG A 89 30.14 17.97 -17.62
C ARG A 89 28.91 18.04 -18.53
N SER A 90 29.07 17.91 -19.84
CA SER A 90 27.94 17.70 -20.77
C SER A 90 27.99 16.27 -21.31
N LEU A 91 27.60 15.30 -20.47
CA LEU A 91 27.32 13.92 -20.90
C LEU A 91 26.25 13.93 -22.00
N ARG A 92 26.67 13.94 -23.26
CA ARG A 92 25.84 13.45 -24.36
C ARG A 92 25.85 11.93 -24.24
N PHE A 93 24.84 11.36 -23.58
CA PHE A 93 24.62 9.92 -23.57
C PHE A 93 24.29 9.48 -25.00
N ASN A 94 25.29 8.97 -25.71
CA ASN A 94 25.07 8.28 -26.97
C ASN A 94 24.77 6.81 -26.64
N VAL A 95 23.49 6.46 -26.67
CA VAL A 95 23.03 5.10 -26.35
C VAL A 95 23.18 4.25 -27.59
N ASN A 96 23.90 3.14 -27.48
CA ASN A 96 23.97 2.17 -28.55
C ASN A 96 22.61 1.48 -28.69
N GLN A 97 21.80 1.92 -29.65
CA GLN A 97 20.42 1.49 -29.82
C GLN A 97 20.30 -0.03 -30.00
N ASN A 98 21.20 -0.64 -30.76
CA ASN A 98 21.18 -2.08 -31.00
C ASN A 98 21.48 -2.87 -29.71
N ARG A 99 22.47 -2.43 -28.92
CA ARG A 99 22.77 -3.07 -27.62
C ARG A 99 21.63 -2.87 -26.62
N PHE A 100 21.04 -1.68 -26.59
CA PHE A 100 19.91 -1.38 -25.71
C PHE A 100 18.70 -2.28 -26.02
N VAL A 101 18.29 -2.32 -27.29
CA VAL A 101 17.15 -3.16 -27.73
C VAL A 101 17.44 -4.63 -27.51
N GLY A 102 18.63 -5.13 -27.88
CA GLY A 102 18.98 -6.54 -27.69
C GLY A 102 18.95 -6.97 -26.23
N ARG A 103 19.46 -6.12 -25.31
CA ARG A 103 19.39 -6.38 -23.87
C ARG A 103 17.98 -6.30 -23.32
N LEU A 104 17.17 -5.36 -23.79
CA LEU A 104 15.78 -5.21 -23.35
C LEU A 104 14.95 -6.45 -23.75
N VAL A 105 15.07 -6.89 -25.01
CA VAL A 105 14.40 -8.10 -25.50
C VAL A 105 14.86 -9.33 -24.74
N GLY A 106 16.17 -9.52 -24.60
CA GLY A 106 16.68 -10.66 -23.85
C GLY A 106 16.20 -10.63 -22.39
N ALA A 107 16.29 -9.49 -21.71
CA ALA A 107 15.88 -9.39 -20.32
C ALA A 107 14.38 -9.67 -20.18
N GLY A 108 13.56 -9.21 -21.14
CA GLY A 108 12.14 -9.54 -21.23
C GLY A 108 11.88 -11.05 -21.35
N LEU A 109 12.66 -11.75 -22.17
CA LEU A 109 12.57 -13.22 -22.29
C LEU A 109 12.94 -13.92 -20.96
N VAL A 110 13.96 -13.44 -20.25
CA VAL A 110 14.36 -13.98 -18.94
C VAL A 110 13.29 -13.73 -17.88
N VAL A 111 12.74 -12.51 -17.83
CA VAL A 111 11.60 -12.17 -16.95
C VAL A 111 10.43 -13.10 -17.22
N PHE A 112 10.06 -13.26 -18.50
CA PHE A 112 8.95 -14.13 -18.90
C PHE A 112 9.23 -15.59 -18.55
N ALA A 113 10.44 -16.11 -18.80
CA ALA A 113 10.80 -17.48 -18.47
C ALA A 113 10.70 -17.74 -16.95
N ALA A 114 11.24 -16.84 -16.13
CA ALA A 114 11.16 -16.97 -14.67
C ALA A 114 9.71 -16.87 -14.14
N PHE A 115 8.91 -15.96 -14.71
CA PHE A 115 7.47 -15.87 -14.42
C PHE A 115 6.73 -17.15 -14.83
N PHE A 116 6.94 -17.63 -16.06
CA PHE A 116 6.28 -18.80 -16.62
C PHE A 116 6.61 -20.09 -15.86
N VAL A 117 7.87 -20.28 -15.47
CA VAL A 117 8.28 -21.46 -14.68
C VAL A 117 7.57 -21.49 -13.31
N THR A 118 7.34 -20.33 -12.70
CA THR A 118 6.69 -20.26 -11.38
C THR A 118 5.17 -20.19 -11.45
N ASN A 119 4.62 -19.68 -12.56
CA ASN A 119 3.19 -19.46 -12.76
C ASN A 119 2.75 -19.90 -14.17
N PRO A 120 2.94 -21.18 -14.55
CA PRO A 120 2.63 -21.62 -15.92
C PRO A 120 1.14 -21.49 -16.23
N PHE A 121 0.27 -21.67 -15.23
CA PHE A 121 -1.18 -21.49 -15.34
C PHE A 121 -1.57 -20.07 -15.77
N ALA A 122 -0.75 -19.05 -15.48
CA ALA A 122 -1.04 -17.68 -15.90
C ALA A 122 -1.09 -17.51 -17.42
N VAL A 123 -0.42 -18.40 -18.15
CA VAL A 123 -0.36 -18.42 -19.62
C VAL A 123 -1.17 -19.57 -20.20
N LEU A 124 -1.18 -20.72 -19.53
CA LEU A 124 -1.76 -21.97 -20.04
C LEU A 124 -3.27 -22.11 -19.73
N ASP A 125 -3.79 -21.45 -18.70
CA ASP A 125 -5.21 -21.57 -18.35
C ASP A 125 -6.08 -20.62 -19.18
N GLN A 126 -6.71 -21.21 -20.20
CA GLN A 126 -7.57 -20.51 -21.17
C GLN A 126 -9.06 -20.85 -21.02
N SER A 127 -9.45 -21.26 -19.81
CA SER A 127 -10.83 -21.68 -19.52
C SER A 127 -11.81 -20.53 -19.29
N CYS A 128 -11.33 -19.32 -18.98
CA CYS A 128 -12.16 -18.13 -18.78
C CYS A 128 -12.18 -17.25 -20.04
N GLU A 129 -13.37 -16.80 -20.44
CA GLU A 129 -13.55 -15.81 -21.50
C GLU A 129 -13.26 -14.40 -20.95
N LEU A 130 -12.40 -13.65 -21.65
CA LEU A 130 -12.06 -12.28 -21.28
C LEU A 130 -12.14 -11.39 -22.52
N LEU A 131 -13.33 -10.83 -22.74
CA LEU A 131 -13.61 -9.97 -23.87
C LEU A 131 -13.22 -8.52 -23.56
N THR A 132 -12.23 -8.02 -24.29
CA THR A 132 -11.98 -6.58 -24.38
C THR A 132 -12.80 -6.00 -25.52
N PRO A 133 -13.58 -4.92 -25.28
CA PRO A 133 -14.43 -4.34 -26.32
C PRO A 133 -13.58 -3.70 -27.43
N ALA A 134 -14.16 -3.58 -28.62
CA ALA A 134 -13.50 -2.88 -29.72
C ALA A 134 -13.21 -1.41 -29.34
N VAL A 135 -12.00 -0.94 -29.63
CA VAL A 135 -11.56 0.43 -29.30
C VAL A 135 -11.25 1.19 -30.59
N GLN A 136 -11.85 2.37 -30.74
CA GLN A 136 -11.56 3.29 -31.84
C GLN A 136 -10.42 4.24 -31.41
N LEU A 137 -9.25 4.13 -32.06
CA LEU A 137 -8.13 5.06 -31.88
C LEU A 137 -7.93 5.87 -33.17
N GLY A 138 -8.61 7.02 -33.23
CA GLY A 138 -8.63 7.85 -34.44
C GLY A 138 -9.23 7.08 -35.62
N SER A 139 -8.44 6.87 -36.67
CA SER A 139 -8.84 6.12 -37.86
C SER A 139 -8.63 4.60 -37.77
N VAL A 140 -8.07 4.10 -36.66
CA VAL A 140 -7.80 2.67 -36.46
C VAL A 140 -8.82 2.07 -35.49
N THR A 141 -9.57 1.07 -35.94
CA THR A 141 -10.43 0.27 -35.07
C THR A 141 -9.66 -0.98 -34.62
N ILE A 142 -9.41 -1.09 -33.33
CA ILE A 142 -8.93 -2.32 -32.71
C ILE A 142 -10.17 -3.19 -32.46
N PRO A 143 -10.27 -4.39 -33.06
CA PRO A 143 -11.44 -5.26 -32.88
C PRO A 143 -11.55 -5.72 -31.43
N ALA A 144 -12.72 -6.24 -31.05
CA ALA A 144 -12.86 -6.91 -29.77
C ALA A 144 -11.94 -8.13 -29.73
N ILE A 145 -11.22 -8.33 -28.63
CA ILE A 145 -10.28 -9.43 -28.44
C ILE A 145 -10.74 -10.24 -27.23
N ASP A 146 -11.00 -11.52 -27.44
CA ASP A 146 -11.09 -12.49 -26.36
C ASP A 146 -9.68 -13.00 -26.04
N TRP A 147 -9.20 -12.66 -24.85
CA TRP A 147 -7.88 -13.06 -24.39
C TRP A 147 -7.84 -14.50 -23.87
N ARG A 148 -9.00 -15.12 -23.65
CA ARG A 148 -9.16 -16.46 -23.06
C ARG A 148 -8.14 -16.72 -21.94
N SER A 149 -8.21 -15.95 -20.85
CA SER A 149 -7.22 -16.02 -19.78
C SER A 149 -7.86 -15.78 -18.41
N CYS A 150 -7.92 -16.84 -17.60
CA CYS A 150 -8.41 -16.73 -16.22
C CYS A 150 -7.50 -15.85 -15.36
N TYR A 151 -6.19 -15.88 -15.61
CA TYR A 151 -5.25 -15.05 -14.86
C TYR A 151 -5.51 -13.57 -15.12
N LEU A 152 -5.65 -13.16 -16.38
CA LEU A 152 -5.93 -11.76 -16.71
C LEU A 152 -7.29 -11.33 -16.18
N ASP A 153 -8.32 -12.17 -16.25
CA ASP A 153 -9.63 -11.86 -15.68
C ASP A 153 -9.55 -11.61 -14.16
N ASN A 154 -8.85 -12.48 -13.43
CA ASN A 154 -8.58 -12.30 -12.00
C ASN A 154 -7.79 -11.01 -11.71
N ILE A 155 -6.74 -10.70 -12.48
CA ILE A 155 -5.97 -9.45 -12.32
C ILE A 155 -6.85 -8.22 -12.55
N LEU A 156 -7.72 -8.25 -13.55
CA LEU A 156 -8.65 -7.15 -13.84
C LEU A 156 -9.71 -7.01 -12.74
N LEU A 157 -10.27 -8.11 -12.24
CA LEU A 157 -11.20 -8.13 -11.12
C LEU A 157 -10.58 -7.55 -9.85
N GLN A 158 -9.38 -7.98 -9.49
CA GLN A 158 -8.62 -7.42 -8.36
C GLN A 158 -8.27 -5.94 -8.61
N GLY A 159 -7.96 -5.57 -9.85
CA GLY A 159 -7.75 -4.18 -10.24
C GLY A 159 -8.97 -3.29 -10.02
N ARG A 160 -10.18 -3.79 -10.36
CA ARG A 160 -11.46 -3.09 -10.10
C ARG A 160 -11.68 -2.88 -8.60
N MET A 161 -11.44 -3.90 -7.78
CA MET A 161 -11.53 -3.79 -6.32
C MET A 161 -10.59 -2.71 -5.79
N VAL A 162 -9.32 -2.73 -6.18
CA VAL A 162 -8.31 -1.78 -5.69
C VAL A 162 -8.61 -0.33 -6.10
N ARG A 163 -9.29 -0.12 -7.23
CA ARG A 163 -9.78 1.19 -7.68
C ARG A 163 -11.12 1.62 -7.06
N GLY A 164 -11.77 0.75 -6.29
CA GLY A 164 -13.09 1.02 -5.69
C GLY A 164 -14.26 0.83 -6.65
N GLU A 165 -14.03 0.19 -7.80
CA GLU A 165 -15.07 -0.12 -8.79
C GLU A 165 -15.88 -1.38 -8.38
N LEU A 166 -15.36 -2.17 -7.43
CA LEU A 166 -16.04 -3.33 -6.85
C LEU A 166 -16.35 -3.07 -5.38
N ASN A 167 -17.63 -3.22 -5.04
CA ASN A 167 -18.18 -2.90 -3.72
C ASN A 167 -18.05 -4.07 -2.73
N ALA A 168 -16.84 -4.42 -2.30
CA ALA A 168 -16.65 -5.48 -1.32
C ALA A 168 -16.83 -4.94 0.13
N PRO A 169 -17.56 -5.63 1.02
CA PRO A 169 -17.81 -5.15 2.39
C PRO A 169 -16.57 -4.74 3.19
N PHE A 170 -15.51 -5.56 3.16
CA PHE A 170 -14.26 -5.30 3.88
C PHE A 170 -13.47 -4.10 3.33
N THR A 171 -13.86 -3.53 2.17
CA THR A 171 -13.22 -2.34 1.60
C THR A 171 -13.85 -1.03 2.07
N PHE A 172 -15.07 -1.04 2.61
CA PHE A 172 -15.76 0.19 3.07
C PHE A 172 -15.05 0.88 4.25
N GLN A 173 -14.12 0.18 4.92
CA GLN A 173 -13.20 0.82 5.86
C GLN A 173 -12.39 1.97 5.23
N TYR A 174 -12.17 1.93 3.91
CA TYR A 174 -11.39 2.91 3.16
C TYR A 174 -12.23 4.09 2.64
N ASP A 175 -13.55 4.06 2.81
CA ASP A 175 -14.40 5.21 2.51
C ASP A 175 -13.94 6.45 3.29
N ASP A 176 -13.92 7.60 2.61
CA ASP A 176 -13.50 8.91 3.12
C ASP A 176 -12.04 8.99 3.62
N THR A 177 -11.19 8.04 3.22
CA THR A 177 -9.75 8.11 3.52
C THR A 177 -8.97 8.79 2.40
N THR A 178 -8.00 9.64 2.77
CA THR A 178 -7.20 10.40 1.80
C THR A 178 -6.12 9.51 1.17
N PRO A 179 -6.03 9.44 -0.18
CA PRO A 179 -4.93 8.78 -0.88
C PRO A 179 -3.57 9.29 -0.41
N TYR A 180 -2.56 8.42 -0.42
CA TYR A 180 -1.21 8.65 0.10
C TYR A 180 -1.11 8.90 1.61
N LEU A 181 -1.86 9.87 2.16
CA LEU A 181 -1.79 10.24 3.57
C LEU A 181 -2.18 9.10 4.50
N TYR A 182 -3.22 8.33 4.15
CA TYR A 182 -3.62 7.15 4.93
C TYR A 182 -2.47 6.15 5.10
N TYR A 183 -1.73 5.90 4.02
CA TYR A 183 -0.60 4.99 4.06
C TYR A 183 0.53 5.53 4.94
N LEU A 184 0.83 6.83 4.87
CA LEU A 184 1.82 7.46 5.73
C LEU A 184 1.40 7.37 7.20
N GLU A 185 0.14 7.66 7.49
CA GLU A 185 -0.44 7.57 8.83
C GLU A 185 -0.33 6.15 9.40
N MET A 186 -0.71 5.13 8.62
CA MET A 186 -0.67 3.75 9.07
C MET A 186 0.77 3.20 9.17
N GLN A 187 1.71 3.66 8.33
CA GLN A 187 3.13 3.34 8.53
C GLN A 187 3.68 3.99 9.80
N PHE A 188 3.27 5.22 10.10
CA PHE A 188 3.64 5.92 11.33
C PHE A 188 3.05 5.24 12.58
N LYS A 189 1.76 4.89 12.55
CA LYS A 189 1.03 4.38 13.72
C LYS A 189 1.21 2.90 13.98
N ALA A 190 1.36 2.07 12.94
CA ALA A 190 1.33 0.62 13.09
C ALA A 190 2.52 -0.08 12.40
N GLY A 191 2.81 0.28 11.14
CA GLY A 191 3.77 -0.45 10.32
C GLY A 191 5.23 -0.31 10.75
N MET A 192 5.77 0.91 10.68
CA MET A 192 7.16 1.24 11.01
C MET A 192 7.30 1.84 12.42
N GLY A 193 6.22 2.40 12.97
CA GLY A 193 6.27 3.18 14.21
C GLY A 193 6.82 4.60 13.97
N PRO A 194 6.61 5.55 14.88
CA PRO A 194 6.91 6.95 14.64
C PRO A 194 8.42 7.22 14.51
N GLN A 195 9.24 6.52 15.29
CA GLN A 195 10.70 6.73 15.34
C GLN A 195 11.39 6.28 14.06
N LEU A 196 10.85 5.28 13.36
CA LEU A 196 11.38 4.78 12.09
C LEU A 196 10.69 5.45 10.90
N ALA A 197 9.36 5.61 10.93
CA ALA A 197 8.60 6.15 9.80
C ALA A 197 9.01 7.58 9.44
N VAL A 198 9.16 8.45 10.44
CA VAL A 198 9.47 9.88 10.23
C VAL A 198 10.80 10.07 9.50
N PRO A 199 11.96 9.61 10.02
CA PRO A 199 13.23 9.79 9.32
C PRO A 199 13.28 9.02 7.99
N ALA A 200 12.54 7.92 7.83
CA ALA A 200 12.48 7.17 6.58
C ALA A 200 11.76 7.93 5.46
N PHE A 201 10.59 8.53 5.73
CA PHE A 201 9.92 9.38 4.75
C PHE A 201 10.64 10.71 4.52
N LEU A 202 11.26 11.30 5.56
CA LEU A 202 12.11 12.48 5.39
C LEU A 202 13.35 12.17 4.54
N GLY A 203 13.98 11.00 4.74
CA GLY A 203 15.11 10.55 3.94
C GLY A 203 14.71 10.35 2.48
N PHE A 204 13.56 9.72 2.24
CA PHE A 204 13.01 9.56 0.90
C PHE A 204 12.73 10.92 0.23
N ALA A 205 12.05 11.84 0.92
CA ALA A 205 11.78 13.18 0.42
C ALA A 205 13.07 13.97 0.15
N TRP A 206 14.08 13.84 1.03
CA TRP A 206 15.40 14.47 0.86
C TRP A 206 16.13 13.96 -0.37
N VAL A 207 16.10 12.66 -0.66
CA VAL A 207 16.72 12.08 -1.86
C VAL A 207 15.99 12.54 -3.13
N VAL A 208 14.66 12.51 -3.13
CA VAL A 208 13.85 12.99 -4.27
C VAL A 208 14.13 14.48 -4.52
N TRP A 209 14.11 15.30 -3.47
CA TRP A 209 14.47 16.71 -3.56
C TRP A 209 15.91 16.90 -4.05
N GLY A 210 16.87 16.11 -3.57
CA GLY A 210 18.26 16.17 -3.98
C GLY A 210 18.48 15.85 -5.46
N VAL A 211 17.63 15.02 -6.08
CA VAL A 211 17.65 14.78 -7.54
C VAL A 211 16.99 15.94 -8.28
N LEU A 212 15.85 16.44 -7.79
CA LEU A 212 15.07 17.49 -8.45
C LEU A 212 15.66 18.90 -8.29
N ALA A 213 16.34 19.20 -7.19
CA ALA A 213 16.83 20.54 -6.86
C ALA A 213 18.24 20.84 -7.39
N ARG A 214 18.92 19.86 -8.01
CA ARG A 214 20.21 20.10 -8.68
C ARG A 214 20.04 21.21 -9.72
N LYS A 215 20.78 22.31 -9.52
CA LYS A 215 20.82 23.43 -10.47
C LYS A 215 21.59 22.93 -11.69
N GLY A 216 20.93 22.95 -12.86
CA GLY A 216 21.60 22.76 -14.14
C GLY A 216 22.82 23.66 -14.20
N ALA A 217 23.95 23.14 -14.68
CA ALA A 217 25.16 23.93 -14.84
C ALA A 217 24.77 25.13 -15.72
N LYS A 218 24.83 26.36 -15.17
CA LYS A 218 24.60 27.58 -15.94
C LYS A 218 25.42 27.46 -17.22
N ALA A 219 24.75 27.31 -18.36
CA ALA A 219 25.39 27.44 -19.65
C ALA A 219 26.04 28.82 -19.63
N GLN A 220 27.38 28.87 -19.58
CA GLN A 220 28.11 30.09 -19.88
C GLN A 220 27.72 30.45 -21.31
N ARG A 221 26.74 31.35 -21.46
CA ARG A 221 26.61 32.13 -22.68
C ARG A 221 27.91 32.89 -22.80
N GLY A 222 28.79 32.36 -23.65
CA GLY A 222 29.91 33.12 -24.17
C GLY A 222 29.37 34.45 -24.67
N ASN A 223 30.06 35.51 -24.29
CA ASN A 223 29.87 36.85 -24.78
C ASN A 223 30.21 36.83 -26.29
N GLY A 224 29.23 36.47 -27.11
CA GLY A 224 29.28 36.56 -28.56
C GLY A 224 28.68 37.90 -28.95
N SER A 225 29.54 38.74 -29.53
CA SER A 225 29.25 40.08 -30.03
C SER A 225 27.87 40.19 -30.68
N ALA A 226 27.13 41.22 -30.28
CA ALA A 226 26.04 41.75 -31.07
C ALA A 226 26.66 42.38 -32.32
N ASP A 227 26.55 41.72 -33.47
CA ASP A 227 26.64 42.30 -34.80
C ASP A 227 26.17 41.24 -35.80
N ASP A 228 24.86 41.24 -36.05
CA ASP A 228 24.27 41.00 -37.37
C ASP A 228 22.77 41.21 -37.23
N ALA A 229 22.42 42.50 -37.14
CA ALA A 229 21.11 42.95 -37.56
C ALA A 229 21.11 43.00 -39.10
N ASP A 230 19.95 42.68 -39.65
CA ASP A 230 19.49 43.08 -40.97
C ASP A 230 19.76 42.10 -42.13
N ARG A 231 18.74 41.29 -42.43
CA ARG A 231 18.16 41.18 -43.78
C ARG A 231 16.92 40.28 -43.80
N GLY A 232 15.77 40.92 -44.06
CA GLY A 232 14.84 40.41 -45.07
C GLY A 232 13.54 39.78 -44.57
N GLY A 233 12.45 40.54 -44.70
CA GLY A 233 11.25 40.02 -45.38
C GLY A 233 10.04 39.69 -44.51
N PHE A 234 9.38 40.73 -44.00
CA PHE A 234 7.95 40.66 -43.67
C PHE A 234 7.14 40.57 -44.97
N SER A 235 6.45 39.46 -45.20
CA SER A 235 5.33 39.41 -46.16
C SER A 235 4.40 38.24 -45.86
N ARG A 236 3.12 38.60 -45.70
CA ARG A 236 1.87 37.81 -45.75
C ARG A 236 1.30 37.27 -44.43
N ILE A 237 0.32 38.04 -43.96
CA ILE A 237 -0.84 37.62 -43.17
C ILE A 237 -1.82 36.92 -44.11
N ALA A 238 -2.22 35.68 -43.81
CA ALA A 238 -3.59 35.16 -43.99
C ALA A 238 -3.69 33.68 -43.54
N GLY A 239 -4.59 33.41 -42.59
CA GLY A 239 -5.31 32.14 -42.46
C GLY A 239 -4.61 30.98 -41.76
N LYS A 240 -4.89 30.81 -40.45
CA LYS A 240 -5.21 29.53 -39.75
C LYS A 240 -5.15 29.70 -38.24
N GLU A 241 -6.24 30.23 -37.67
CA GLU A 241 -6.53 30.09 -36.24
C GLU A 241 -7.21 28.75 -35.98
N SER A 242 -6.42 27.67 -35.89
CA SER A 242 -6.89 26.39 -35.30
C SER A 242 -5.79 25.44 -34.83
N VAL A 243 -4.51 25.85 -34.80
CA VAL A 243 -3.39 24.95 -34.39
C VAL A 243 -2.37 25.62 -33.46
N LYS A 244 -2.81 26.49 -32.52
CA LYS A 244 -1.88 27.12 -31.54
C LYS A 244 -1.82 26.41 -30.19
N ILE A 245 -2.88 25.71 -29.77
CA ILE A 245 -2.95 25.08 -28.43
C ILE A 245 -2.05 23.83 -28.34
N SER A 246 -1.93 23.02 -29.40
CA SER A 246 -1.08 21.82 -29.41
C SER A 246 0.42 22.14 -29.42
N SER A 247 0.84 23.22 -30.08
CA SER A 247 2.26 23.61 -30.22
C SER A 247 2.88 24.15 -28.93
N ASN A 248 2.07 24.79 -28.09
CA ASN A 248 2.51 25.29 -26.78
C ASN A 248 2.56 24.16 -25.76
N LEU A 249 1.61 23.23 -25.80
CA LEU A 249 1.62 22.03 -24.97
C LEU A 249 2.82 21.12 -25.30
N ARG A 250 3.14 20.97 -26.60
CA ARG A 250 4.29 20.20 -27.08
C ARG A 250 5.63 20.86 -26.73
N ARG A 251 5.74 22.19 -26.84
CA ARG A 251 6.95 22.93 -26.42
C ARG A 251 7.13 22.93 -24.91
N TRP A 252 6.04 23.08 -24.16
CA TRP A 252 6.06 23.01 -22.70
C TRP A 252 6.45 21.61 -22.23
N SER A 253 5.84 20.55 -22.77
CA SER A 253 6.22 19.17 -22.45
C SER A 253 7.67 18.87 -22.83
N LEU A 254 8.12 19.26 -24.03
CA LEU A 254 9.52 19.09 -24.45
C LEU A 254 10.50 19.84 -23.53
N SER A 255 10.15 21.03 -23.06
CA SER A 255 10.98 21.81 -22.13
C SER A 255 11.04 21.19 -20.73
N VAL A 256 9.92 20.63 -20.24
CA VAL A 256 9.85 19.87 -18.98
C VAL A 256 10.67 18.59 -19.09
N PHE A 257 10.51 17.83 -20.19
CA PHE A 257 11.31 16.63 -20.46
C PHE A 257 12.80 16.94 -20.60
N ALA A 258 13.18 18.05 -21.23
CA ALA A 258 14.57 18.47 -21.37
C ALA A 258 15.18 18.88 -20.01
N ALA A 259 14.47 19.66 -19.20
CA ALA A 259 14.90 20.04 -17.86
C ALA A 259 15.00 18.84 -16.91
N LEU A 260 14.05 17.91 -17.00
CA LEU A 260 14.08 16.65 -16.25
C LEU A 260 15.26 15.79 -16.69
N ARG A 261 15.51 15.67 -18.00
CA ARG A 261 16.66 14.94 -18.56
C ARG A 261 18.00 15.50 -18.08
N GLU A 262 18.15 16.83 -18.02
CA GLU A 262 19.38 17.47 -17.54
C GLU A 262 19.60 17.29 -16.03
N LYS A 263 18.52 17.21 -15.24
CA LYS A 263 18.61 16.91 -13.80
C LYS A 263 18.95 15.44 -13.55
N LEU A 264 18.32 14.54 -14.30
CA LEU A 264 18.56 13.10 -14.22
C LEU A 264 19.98 12.73 -14.69
N SER A 265 20.53 13.41 -15.71
CA SER A 265 21.91 13.14 -16.17
C SER A 265 23.00 13.41 -15.14
N GLN A 266 22.70 14.24 -14.14
CA GLN A 266 23.64 14.61 -13.08
C GLN A 266 23.44 13.81 -11.80
N ALA A 267 22.40 12.96 -11.73
CA ALA A 267 22.09 12.13 -10.58
C ALA A 267 22.97 10.87 -10.54
N ASP A 268 23.19 10.33 -9.34
CA ASP A 268 23.86 9.04 -9.17
C ASP A 268 22.98 7.96 -9.83
N SER A 269 23.57 7.17 -10.71
CA SER A 269 22.86 6.19 -11.51
C SER A 269 22.23 5.08 -10.65
N ALA A 270 22.83 4.72 -9.51
CA ALA A 270 22.23 3.82 -8.52
C ALA A 270 20.98 4.44 -7.89
N GLN A 271 21.04 5.73 -7.52
CA GLN A 271 19.87 6.43 -6.97
C GLN A 271 18.72 6.48 -7.97
N LEU A 272 19.03 6.70 -9.26
CA LEU A 272 18.01 6.72 -10.31
C LEU A 272 17.35 5.36 -10.53
N VAL A 273 18.09 4.26 -10.44
CA VAL A 273 17.51 2.90 -10.49
C VAL A 273 16.54 2.70 -9.33
N VAL A 274 16.92 3.04 -8.09
CA VAL A 274 16.03 2.87 -6.94
C VAL A 274 14.80 3.78 -7.06
N LEU A 275 14.97 5.05 -7.45
CA LEU A 275 13.84 5.98 -7.63
C LEU A 275 12.92 5.59 -8.80
N ALA A 276 13.45 4.98 -9.85
CA ALA A 276 12.66 4.45 -10.97
C ALA A 276 11.74 3.30 -10.54
N PHE A 277 12.03 2.64 -9.43
CA PHE A 277 11.08 1.73 -8.76
C PHE A 277 10.15 2.49 -7.81
N LEU A 278 10.73 3.18 -6.83
CA LEU A 278 9.98 3.70 -5.68
C LEU A 278 8.95 4.78 -6.04
N LEU A 279 9.30 5.71 -6.94
CA LEU A 279 8.39 6.80 -7.29
C LEU A 279 7.15 6.28 -8.04
N PRO A 280 7.27 5.51 -9.15
CA PRO A 280 6.10 4.93 -9.79
C PRO A 280 5.32 3.99 -8.88
N PHE A 281 6.02 3.20 -8.06
CA PHE A 281 5.38 2.27 -7.12
C PHE A 281 4.54 2.98 -6.07
N PHE A 282 5.10 4.03 -5.43
CA PHE A 282 4.39 4.83 -4.45
C PHE A 282 3.25 5.64 -5.08
N LEU A 283 3.48 6.27 -6.23
CA LEU A 283 2.47 7.08 -6.92
C LEU A 283 1.27 6.22 -7.38
N SER A 284 1.53 5.01 -7.86
CA SER A 284 0.48 4.07 -8.27
C SER A 284 -0.24 3.48 -7.05
N THR A 285 0.50 2.86 -6.13
CA THR A 285 -0.09 2.14 -4.98
C THR A 285 -0.74 3.09 -3.99
N GLY A 286 -0.13 4.25 -3.74
CA GLY A 286 -0.64 5.24 -2.81
C GLY A 286 -1.97 5.87 -3.26
N ASN A 287 -2.30 5.79 -4.55
CA ASN A 287 -3.55 6.30 -5.11
C ASN A 287 -4.73 5.32 -5.03
N PHE A 288 -4.51 4.10 -4.53
CA PHE A 288 -5.56 3.10 -4.50
C PHE A 288 -6.71 3.50 -3.55
N TYR A 289 -7.94 3.14 -3.95
CA TYR A 289 -9.10 3.25 -3.07
C TYR A 289 -8.92 2.29 -1.89
N VAL A 290 -8.60 1.03 -2.17
CA VAL A 290 -8.25 0.03 -1.14
C VAL A 290 -6.83 0.26 -0.66
N LYS A 291 -6.66 0.41 0.66
CA LYS A 291 -5.38 0.82 1.25
C LYS A 291 -4.72 -0.26 2.09
N PHE A 292 -4.74 -1.50 1.59
CA PHE A 292 -4.07 -2.61 2.26
C PHE A 292 -2.58 -2.30 2.50
N MET A 293 -2.18 -2.25 3.77
CA MET A 293 -0.81 -1.85 4.15
C MET A 293 0.28 -2.75 3.60
N ARG A 294 -0.03 -4.04 3.41
CA ARG A 294 0.85 -5.02 2.75
C ARG A 294 1.20 -4.65 1.30
N TYR A 295 0.53 -3.67 0.69
CA TYR A 295 0.82 -3.22 -0.67
C TYR A 295 2.02 -2.27 -0.69
N LEU A 296 2.30 -1.52 0.38
CA LEU A 296 3.50 -0.68 0.48
C LEU A 296 4.72 -1.40 1.07
N GLN A 297 4.56 -2.62 1.59
CA GLN A 297 5.67 -3.38 2.19
C GLN A 297 6.94 -3.46 1.30
N PRO A 298 6.86 -3.63 -0.04
CA PRO A 298 8.06 -3.68 -0.89
C PRO A 298 8.93 -2.42 -0.85
N MET A 299 8.37 -1.27 -0.44
CA MET A 299 9.07 0.00 -0.35
C MET A 299 9.83 0.17 0.98
N VAL A 300 9.42 -0.54 2.04
CA VAL A 300 9.94 -0.38 3.42
C VAL A 300 11.47 -0.56 3.51
N PRO A 301 12.09 -1.60 2.92
CA PRO A 301 13.54 -1.77 3.02
C PRO A 301 14.31 -0.58 2.44
N PHE A 302 13.83 0.01 1.34
CA PHE A 302 14.49 1.17 0.73
C PHE A 302 14.27 2.46 1.54
N LEU A 303 13.10 2.61 2.18
CA LEU A 303 12.85 3.71 3.11
C LEU A 303 13.82 3.66 4.30
N MET A 304 14.08 2.47 4.87
CA MET A 304 15.07 2.27 5.93
C MET A 304 16.50 2.60 5.46
N VAL A 305 16.84 2.32 4.20
CA VAL A 305 18.14 2.71 3.62
C VAL A 305 18.26 4.24 3.52
N TYR A 306 17.19 4.93 3.10
CA TYR A 306 17.18 6.38 3.01
C TYR A 306 17.17 7.08 4.36
N GLU A 307 16.52 6.51 5.36
CA GLU A 307 16.67 6.90 6.76
C GLU A 307 18.13 6.82 7.21
N ALA A 308 18.77 5.66 7.03
CA ALA A 308 20.15 5.47 7.43
C ALA A 308 21.06 6.47 6.73
N ALA A 309 20.85 6.70 5.43
CA ALA A 309 21.57 7.70 4.65
C ALA A 309 21.36 9.11 5.20
N LEU A 310 20.12 9.51 5.56
CA LEU A 310 19.81 10.82 6.12
C LEU A 310 20.52 11.04 7.47
N ILE A 311 20.44 10.06 8.37
CA ILE A 311 21.11 10.10 9.68
C ILE A 311 22.63 10.22 9.50
N TRP A 312 23.20 9.52 8.52
CA TRP A 312 24.63 9.54 8.24
C TRP A 312 25.14 10.90 7.74
N GLN A 313 24.27 11.75 7.19
CA GLN A 313 24.62 13.13 6.79
C GLN A 313 24.85 14.08 7.97
N LEU A 314 24.46 13.68 9.20
CA LEU A 314 24.70 14.50 10.39
C LEU A 314 26.22 14.63 10.62
N ARG A 315 26.71 15.87 10.61
CA ARG A 315 28.15 16.18 10.76
C ARG A 315 28.68 15.94 12.17
N SER A 316 27.84 16.19 13.18
CA SER A 316 28.22 15.95 14.58
C SER A 316 28.07 14.48 14.93
N ASN A 317 29.15 13.85 15.39
CA ASN A 317 29.13 12.46 15.84
C ASN A 317 28.14 12.24 16.99
N TRP A 318 28.04 13.21 17.92
CA TRP A 318 27.08 13.17 19.02
C TRP A 318 25.63 13.14 18.48
N LEU A 319 25.29 14.04 17.55
CA LEU A 319 23.94 14.07 16.98
C LEU A 319 23.64 12.82 16.15
N ARG A 320 24.62 12.32 15.39
CA ARG A 320 24.48 11.10 14.61
C ARG A 320 24.19 9.90 15.49
N TRP A 321 25.02 9.64 16.50
CA TRP A 321 24.81 8.52 17.41
C TRP A 321 23.58 8.71 18.29
N GLY A 322 23.27 9.93 18.71
CA GLY A 322 22.01 10.26 19.39
C GLY A 322 20.79 9.91 18.54
N ALA A 323 20.80 10.23 17.24
CA ALA A 323 19.74 9.85 16.31
C ALA A 323 19.68 8.32 16.11
N VAL A 324 20.82 7.63 15.94
CA VAL A 324 20.87 6.16 15.83
C VAL A 324 20.27 5.49 17.07
N VAL A 325 20.62 5.94 18.28
CA VAL A 325 20.10 5.40 19.53
C VAL A 325 18.61 5.72 19.69
N LEU A 326 18.18 6.94 19.36
CA LEU A 326 16.78 7.34 19.45
C LEU A 326 15.89 6.51 18.51
N VAL A 327 16.31 6.38 17.25
CA VAL A 327 15.60 5.60 16.23
C VAL A 327 15.63 4.12 16.58
N GLY A 328 16.83 3.56 16.78
CA GLY A 328 17.00 2.13 17.02
C GLY A 328 16.37 1.69 18.35
N GLY A 329 16.62 2.45 19.42
CA GLY A 329 16.04 2.21 20.74
C GLY A 329 14.52 2.43 20.77
N GLY A 330 14.02 3.50 20.14
CA GLY A 330 12.59 3.76 20.04
C GLY A 330 11.85 2.70 19.23
N THR A 331 12.43 2.27 18.10
CA THR A 331 11.90 1.16 17.29
C THR A 331 11.92 -0.15 18.08
N ALA A 332 12.99 -0.42 18.84
CA ALA A 332 13.06 -1.60 19.70
C ALA A 332 11.99 -1.58 20.81
N VAL A 333 11.80 -0.45 21.50
CA VAL A 333 10.72 -0.29 22.49
C VAL A 333 9.35 -0.55 21.86
N TYR A 334 9.10 0.03 20.68
CA TYR A 334 7.86 -0.16 19.95
C TYR A 334 7.66 -1.63 19.54
N ALA A 335 8.67 -2.27 18.95
CA ALA A 335 8.63 -3.67 18.55
C ALA A 335 8.42 -4.61 19.75
N LEU A 336 9.13 -4.37 20.86
CA LEU A 336 8.99 -5.16 22.09
C LEU A 336 7.59 -5.00 22.69
N ALA A 337 6.98 -3.81 22.61
CA ALA A 337 5.59 -3.61 23.05
C ALA A 337 4.60 -4.48 22.26
N PHE A 338 4.78 -4.58 20.93
CA PHE A 338 3.99 -5.46 20.08
C PHE A 338 4.26 -6.93 20.31
N VAL A 339 5.52 -7.34 20.54
CA VAL A 339 5.82 -8.74 20.88
C VAL A 339 5.19 -9.13 22.23
N ASN A 340 5.19 -8.22 23.19
CA ASN A 340 4.61 -8.46 24.51
C ASN A 340 3.08 -8.64 24.49
N LEU A 341 2.39 -8.14 23.46
CA LEU A 341 0.97 -8.43 23.19
C LEU A 341 0.68 -9.94 23.23
N TYR A 342 1.58 -10.74 22.66
CA TYR A 342 1.41 -12.19 22.51
C TYR A 342 1.67 -12.98 23.81
N GLN A 343 2.08 -12.32 24.89
CA GLN A 343 2.14 -12.94 26.22
C GLN A 343 0.76 -13.02 26.89
N GLN A 344 -0.20 -12.21 26.42
CA GLN A 344 -1.57 -12.27 26.89
C GLN A 344 -2.37 -13.27 26.04
N GLU A 345 -3.22 -14.02 26.72
CA GLU A 345 -4.13 -14.94 26.04
C GLU A 345 -5.03 -14.18 25.05
N HIS A 346 -5.35 -14.82 23.93
CA HIS A 346 -6.15 -14.18 22.88
C HIS A 346 -7.56 -13.88 23.41
N PRO A 347 -8.14 -12.66 23.17
CA PRO A 347 -9.47 -12.29 23.65
C PRO A 347 -10.55 -13.31 23.26
N TRP A 348 -10.50 -13.83 22.03
CA TRP A 348 -11.40 -14.89 21.57
C TRP A 348 -11.30 -16.18 22.39
N THR A 349 -10.11 -16.56 22.84
CA THR A 349 -9.90 -17.74 23.69
C THR A 349 -10.45 -17.47 25.10
N THR A 350 -10.16 -16.31 25.69
CA THR A 350 -10.72 -15.94 27.02
C THR A 350 -12.24 -15.78 26.99
N ALA A 351 -12.79 -15.24 25.90
CA ALA A 351 -14.23 -15.13 25.67
C ALA A 351 -14.87 -16.51 25.57
N SER A 352 -14.24 -17.41 24.82
CA SER A 352 -14.71 -18.79 24.68
C SER A 352 -14.71 -19.53 26.01
N LYS A 353 -13.65 -19.38 26.83
CA LYS A 353 -13.62 -19.93 28.19
C LYS A 353 -14.76 -19.38 29.06
N TRP A 354 -15.04 -18.08 28.96
CA TRP A 354 -16.17 -17.49 29.66
C TRP A 354 -17.50 -18.09 29.18
N VAL A 355 -17.74 -18.22 27.87
CA VAL A 355 -18.95 -18.84 27.32
C VAL A 355 -19.10 -20.28 27.81
N TYR A 356 -18.03 -21.09 27.74
CA TYR A 356 -18.04 -22.49 28.18
C TYR A 356 -18.33 -22.67 29.68
N ALA A 357 -18.05 -21.66 30.49
CA ALA A 357 -18.27 -21.67 31.93
C ALA A 357 -19.63 -21.08 32.36
N ASN A 358 -20.22 -20.19 31.55
CA ASN A 358 -21.39 -19.39 31.96
C ASN A 358 -22.63 -19.59 31.08
N VAL A 359 -22.50 -20.21 29.90
CA VAL A 359 -23.60 -20.36 28.94
C VAL A 359 -23.91 -21.84 28.74
N GLU A 360 -25.19 -22.20 28.92
CA GLU A 360 -25.68 -23.56 28.71
C GLU A 360 -25.53 -24.01 27.25
N PRO A 361 -25.08 -25.25 26.98
CA PRO A 361 -25.10 -25.82 25.64
C PRO A 361 -26.49 -25.77 25.01
N GLY A 362 -26.55 -25.56 23.69
CA GLY A 362 -27.80 -25.38 22.93
C GLY A 362 -28.31 -23.94 22.88
N THR A 363 -27.78 -23.03 23.71
CA THR A 363 -28.11 -21.60 23.67
C THR A 363 -27.80 -20.98 22.30
N LEU A 364 -28.65 -20.07 21.85
CA LEU A 364 -28.42 -19.30 20.63
C LEU A 364 -27.53 -18.09 20.92
N ILE A 365 -26.38 -18.06 20.24
CA ILE A 365 -25.40 -16.97 20.30
C ILE A 365 -25.32 -16.33 18.91
N LEU A 366 -25.50 -15.02 18.84
CA LEU A 366 -25.36 -14.26 17.61
C LEU A 366 -23.93 -13.80 17.37
N SER A 367 -23.55 -13.82 16.11
CA SER A 367 -22.34 -13.21 15.57
C SER A 367 -22.70 -12.23 14.46
N GLU A 368 -21.76 -11.41 14.00
CA GLU A 368 -21.98 -10.53 12.86
C GLU A 368 -21.38 -11.16 11.60
N GLN A 369 -22.15 -11.13 10.49
CA GLN A 369 -21.64 -11.57 9.20
C GLN A 369 -20.38 -10.80 8.83
N TRP A 370 -19.39 -11.50 8.27
CA TRP A 370 -18.03 -11.03 7.96
C TRP A 370 -17.07 -10.94 9.14
N ASP A 371 -17.50 -11.15 10.38
CA ASP A 371 -16.62 -11.43 11.51
C ASP A 371 -16.61 -12.94 11.82
N ASP A 372 -15.79 -13.36 12.79
CA ASP A 372 -15.80 -14.73 13.29
C ASP A 372 -16.97 -14.97 14.27
N ALA A 373 -17.16 -16.21 14.72
CA ALA A 373 -18.17 -16.59 15.72
C ALA A 373 -17.54 -17.19 16.98
N LEU A 374 -18.10 -16.84 18.14
CA LEU A 374 -17.75 -17.42 19.44
C LEU A 374 -18.79 -18.44 19.93
N PRO A 375 -18.40 -19.42 20.75
CA PRO A 375 -17.04 -19.69 21.20
C PRO A 375 -16.21 -20.43 20.14
N THR A 376 -14.89 -20.27 20.15
CA THR A 376 -13.97 -21.12 19.39
C THR A 376 -13.84 -22.50 20.05
N THR A 377 -13.61 -23.55 19.27
CA THR A 377 -13.32 -24.90 19.79
C THR A 377 -11.99 -24.89 20.56
N LEU A 378 -12.00 -25.34 21.82
CA LEU A 378 -10.84 -25.34 22.72
C LEU A 378 -10.66 -26.69 23.42
N LEU A 379 -9.41 -27.09 23.64
CA LEU A 379 -9.07 -28.16 24.57
C LEU A 379 -8.88 -27.56 25.96
N LEU A 380 -9.79 -27.85 26.88
CA LEU A 380 -9.77 -27.43 28.27
C LEU A 380 -9.40 -28.61 29.19
N PRO A 381 -9.05 -28.36 30.47
CA PRO A 381 -8.68 -29.44 31.41
C PRO A 381 -9.76 -30.51 31.61
N ASP A 382 -11.03 -30.13 31.47
CA ASP A 382 -12.21 -31.01 31.55
C ASP A 382 -12.53 -31.72 30.23
N GLY A 383 -11.83 -31.40 29.13
CA GLY A 383 -11.95 -32.07 27.84
C GLY A 383 -12.03 -31.10 26.66
N LEU A 384 -12.30 -31.67 25.48
CA LEU A 384 -12.51 -30.89 24.26
C LEU A 384 -13.88 -30.25 24.27
N ARG A 385 -13.93 -28.91 24.33
CA ARG A 385 -15.14 -28.12 24.14
C ARG A 385 -15.22 -27.63 22.70
N ARG A 386 -16.39 -27.76 22.06
CA ARG A 386 -16.60 -27.51 20.63
C ARG A 386 -17.54 -26.34 20.43
N ARG A 387 -17.28 -25.53 19.39
CA ARG A 387 -18.23 -24.47 18.98
C ARG A 387 -19.64 -25.02 18.74
N GLY A 388 -19.73 -26.23 18.19
CA GLY A 388 -21.00 -26.90 17.86
C GLY A 388 -21.86 -27.27 19.07
N GLU A 389 -21.41 -27.05 20.31
CA GLU A 389 -22.26 -27.12 21.51
C GLU A 389 -23.32 -26.00 21.55
N TYR A 390 -23.15 -24.93 20.76
CA TYR A 390 -24.03 -23.77 20.74
C TYR A 390 -24.66 -23.57 19.37
N ARG A 391 -25.90 -23.04 19.35
CA ARG A 391 -26.55 -22.61 18.11
C ARG A 391 -25.93 -21.26 17.70
N ASN A 392 -25.67 -21.07 16.41
CA ASN A 392 -25.15 -19.82 15.87
C ASN A 392 -26.04 -19.30 14.74
N ALA A 393 -26.30 -18.00 14.74
CA ALA A 393 -26.86 -17.27 13.62
C ALA A 393 -26.11 -15.95 13.43
N GLU A 394 -25.98 -15.51 12.18
CA GLU A 394 -25.24 -14.29 11.82
C GLU A 394 -26.20 -13.15 11.53
N LEU A 395 -25.95 -12.00 12.15
CA LEU A 395 -26.61 -10.75 11.81
C LEU A 395 -26.02 -10.22 10.51
N THR A 396 -26.88 -10.01 9.51
CA THR A 396 -26.48 -9.69 8.14
C THR A 396 -26.46 -8.19 7.86
N TRP A 397 -26.16 -7.37 8.88
CA TRP A 397 -26.20 -5.91 8.77
C TRP A 397 -25.39 -5.37 7.58
N LEU A 398 -24.18 -5.89 7.42
CA LEU A 398 -23.29 -5.57 6.30
C LEU A 398 -23.40 -6.64 5.21
N THR A 399 -24.06 -6.32 4.10
CA THR A 399 -24.31 -7.26 2.99
C THR A 399 -23.30 -7.15 1.85
N GLY A 400 -23.22 -8.21 1.03
CA GLY A 400 -22.28 -8.32 -0.09
C GLY A 400 -22.48 -7.31 -1.23
N SER A 401 -21.62 -7.41 -2.25
CA SER A 401 -21.52 -6.48 -3.38
C SER A 401 -22.86 -6.18 -4.05
N GLY A 402 -23.28 -4.91 -3.99
CA GLY A 402 -24.48 -4.41 -4.68
C GLY A 402 -25.78 -4.52 -3.88
N ALA A 403 -25.76 -5.19 -2.73
CA ALA A 403 -26.92 -5.24 -1.83
C ALA A 403 -27.15 -3.88 -1.14
N ARG A 404 -28.41 -3.60 -0.82
CA ARG A 404 -28.87 -2.42 -0.08
C ARG A 404 -29.63 -2.85 1.18
N ASP A 405 -29.83 -1.90 2.09
CA ASP A 405 -30.80 -2.09 3.16
C ASP A 405 -32.22 -2.27 2.61
N ASN A 406 -32.99 -3.13 3.27
CA ASN A 406 -34.41 -3.30 3.03
C ASN A 406 -35.11 -3.73 4.33
N ALA A 407 -36.43 -3.59 4.36
CA ALA A 407 -37.24 -3.91 5.54
C ALA A 407 -37.17 -5.40 5.92
N THR A 408 -37.09 -6.32 4.95
CA THR A 408 -36.97 -7.76 5.21
C THR A 408 -35.71 -8.08 6.00
N LYS A 409 -34.56 -7.51 5.61
CA LYS A 409 -33.29 -7.69 6.32
C LYS A 409 -33.36 -7.16 7.75
N LEU A 410 -34.00 -6.01 7.95
CA LEU A 410 -34.25 -5.50 9.30
C LEU A 410 -35.08 -6.50 10.11
N ASP A 411 -36.20 -6.97 9.55
CA ASP A 411 -37.09 -7.91 10.23
C ASP A 411 -36.39 -9.23 10.57
N ASP A 412 -35.58 -9.78 9.66
CA ASP A 412 -34.81 -11.01 9.87
C ASP A 412 -33.79 -10.84 11.00
N ASN A 413 -33.01 -9.75 10.99
CA ASN A 413 -32.03 -9.48 12.05
C ASN A 413 -32.71 -9.21 13.41
N LEU A 414 -33.84 -8.49 13.43
CA LEU A 414 -34.59 -8.23 14.67
C LEU A 414 -35.24 -9.49 15.22
N ALA A 415 -35.69 -10.41 14.37
CA ALA A 415 -36.20 -11.71 14.80
C ALA A 415 -35.11 -12.53 15.49
N LEU A 416 -33.88 -12.53 14.93
CA LEU A 416 -32.73 -13.17 15.57
C LEU A 416 -32.38 -12.53 16.92
N LEU A 417 -32.34 -11.20 17.00
CA LEU A 417 -32.10 -10.47 18.25
C LEU A 417 -33.18 -10.76 19.31
N ALA A 418 -34.44 -10.97 18.90
CA ALA A 418 -35.51 -11.29 19.84
C ALA A 418 -35.39 -12.72 20.41
N GLU A 419 -34.90 -13.67 19.60
CA GLU A 419 -34.74 -15.07 20.01
C GLU A 419 -33.47 -15.31 20.85
N ALA A 420 -32.36 -14.65 20.50
CA ALA A 420 -31.05 -15.01 21.03
C ALA A 420 -30.79 -14.50 22.45
N GLN A 421 -30.18 -15.35 23.26
CA GLN A 421 -29.81 -15.02 24.64
C GLN A 421 -28.52 -14.20 24.70
N TYR A 422 -27.61 -14.43 23.76
CA TYR A 422 -26.31 -13.75 23.71
C TYR A 422 -25.98 -13.24 22.32
N LEU A 423 -25.21 -12.15 22.29
CA LEU A 423 -24.65 -11.55 21.08
C LEU A 423 -23.17 -11.30 21.32
N THR A 424 -22.33 -11.59 20.34
CA THR A 424 -20.88 -11.38 20.41
C THR A 424 -20.43 -10.40 19.35
N LEU A 425 -19.70 -9.37 19.77
CA LEU A 425 -18.91 -8.51 18.89
C LEU A 425 -17.45 -8.93 19.03
N MET A 426 -16.90 -9.60 18.03
CA MET A 426 -15.54 -10.16 18.12
C MET A 426 -14.48 -9.11 17.89
N SER A 427 -14.73 -8.15 16.99
CA SER A 427 -13.78 -7.12 16.61
C SER A 427 -14.48 -5.84 16.13
N ASN A 428 -13.71 -4.82 15.77
CA ASN A 428 -14.21 -3.58 15.17
C ASN A 428 -14.47 -3.65 13.66
N ARG A 429 -14.48 -4.84 13.04
CA ARG A 429 -14.67 -4.98 11.60
C ARG A 429 -15.99 -4.37 11.12
N ILE A 430 -17.09 -4.68 11.80
CA ILE A 430 -18.44 -4.27 11.37
C ILE A 430 -18.81 -2.92 11.99
N TYR A 431 -18.75 -2.81 13.33
CA TYR A 431 -19.07 -1.56 14.02
C TYR A 431 -18.11 -0.40 13.68
N GLY A 432 -16.87 -0.68 13.25
CA GLY A 432 -15.91 0.32 12.79
C GLY A 432 -16.22 0.93 11.42
N VAL A 433 -17.16 0.34 10.69
CA VAL A 433 -17.45 0.68 9.29
C VAL A 433 -18.91 1.06 9.10
N LEU A 434 -19.84 0.18 9.47
CA LEU A 434 -21.25 0.29 9.11
C LEU A 434 -21.92 1.61 9.53
N PRO A 435 -21.67 2.17 10.74
CA PRO A 435 -22.29 3.43 11.15
C PRO A 435 -21.98 4.62 10.23
N ARG A 436 -20.82 4.61 9.54
CA ARG A 436 -20.42 5.66 8.61
C ARG A 436 -21.10 5.56 7.24
N THR A 437 -21.69 4.41 6.95
CA THR A 437 -22.24 4.09 5.62
C THR A 437 -23.73 4.41 5.51
N GLY A 438 -24.22 5.43 6.25
CA GLY A 438 -25.64 5.80 6.32
C GLY A 438 -26.27 6.10 4.97
N ASP A 439 -25.52 6.66 4.02
CA ASP A 439 -26.02 6.92 2.66
C ASP A 439 -26.32 5.63 1.87
N ARG A 440 -25.65 4.53 2.22
CA ARG A 440 -25.78 3.22 1.55
C ARG A 440 -26.66 2.25 2.33
N PHE A 441 -26.54 2.29 3.65
CA PHE A 441 -27.22 1.42 4.61
C PHE A 441 -27.89 2.28 5.71
N PRO A 442 -28.94 3.06 5.37
CA PRO A 442 -29.58 4.00 6.31
C PRO A 442 -30.26 3.31 7.50
N ILE A 443 -30.69 2.06 7.36
CA ILE A 443 -31.34 1.29 8.43
C ILE A 443 -30.26 0.62 9.29
N SER A 444 -29.36 -0.15 8.67
CA SER A 444 -28.36 -0.96 9.37
C SER A 444 -27.30 -0.11 10.07
N SER A 445 -27.00 1.09 9.57
CA SER A 445 -26.07 2.03 10.24
C SER A 445 -26.52 2.46 11.64
N GLN A 446 -27.82 2.38 11.95
CA GLN A 446 -28.37 2.75 13.27
C GLN A 446 -28.13 1.67 14.34
N TYR A 447 -27.91 0.41 13.93
CA TYR A 447 -27.89 -0.75 14.81
C TYR A 447 -26.88 -0.64 15.97
N HIS A 448 -25.62 -0.33 15.66
CA HIS A 448 -24.55 -0.38 16.66
C HIS A 448 -24.74 0.63 17.80
N GLN A 449 -25.22 1.84 17.50
CA GLN A 449 -25.48 2.82 18.56
C GLN A 449 -26.67 2.37 19.42
N LEU A 450 -27.73 1.81 18.82
CA LEU A 450 -28.86 1.26 19.58
C LEU A 450 -28.45 0.09 20.48
N LEU A 451 -27.53 -0.76 20.01
CA LEU A 451 -26.95 -1.84 20.81
C LEU A 451 -26.10 -1.31 21.97
N LEU A 452 -25.19 -0.37 21.70
CA LEU A 452 -24.31 0.22 22.72
C LEU A 452 -25.07 1.03 23.76
N ASP A 453 -26.19 1.66 23.39
CA ASP A 453 -27.09 2.36 24.30
C ASP A 453 -27.92 1.40 25.19
N GLY A 454 -27.87 0.08 24.93
CA GLY A 454 -28.71 -0.92 25.61
C GLY A 454 -30.18 -0.89 25.16
N LYS A 455 -30.55 -0.05 24.20
CA LYS A 455 -31.95 0.13 23.74
C LYS A 455 -32.54 -1.11 23.09
N LEU A 456 -31.71 -2.01 22.58
CA LEU A 456 -32.13 -3.30 22.02
C LEU A 456 -32.36 -4.39 23.09
N GLY A 457 -32.26 -4.06 24.39
CA GLY A 457 -32.45 -5.02 25.48
C GLY A 457 -31.22 -5.88 25.79
N TYR A 458 -30.06 -5.49 25.24
CA TYR A 458 -28.78 -6.19 25.43
C TYR A 458 -27.85 -5.38 26.34
N GLU A 459 -27.29 -6.05 27.34
CA GLU A 459 -26.32 -5.47 28.28
C GLU A 459 -24.97 -6.17 28.17
N VAL A 460 -23.90 -5.43 28.40
CA VAL A 460 -22.54 -5.97 28.35
C VAL A 460 -22.28 -6.82 29.59
N VAL A 461 -21.96 -8.10 29.39
CA VAL A 461 -21.65 -9.05 30.48
C VAL A 461 -20.19 -9.47 30.52
N TRP A 462 -19.46 -9.23 29.43
CA TRP A 462 -18.04 -9.54 29.36
C TRP A 462 -17.34 -8.67 28.31
N ILE A 463 -16.15 -8.17 28.65
CA ILE A 463 -15.28 -7.42 27.74
C ILE A 463 -13.83 -7.88 27.96
N ASN A 464 -13.11 -8.10 26.88
CA ASN A 464 -11.67 -8.22 26.94
C ASN A 464 -11.02 -7.75 25.64
N GLY A 465 -9.80 -7.26 25.76
CA GLY A 465 -8.92 -6.91 24.67
C GLY A 465 -7.48 -6.98 25.16
N ARG A 466 -6.55 -7.10 24.23
CA ARG A 466 -5.11 -7.08 24.50
C ARG A 466 -4.46 -6.00 23.65
N PHE A 467 -3.47 -5.31 24.21
CA PHE A 467 -2.88 -4.12 23.58
C PHE A 467 -1.35 -4.16 23.65
N PRO A 468 -0.63 -3.65 22.62
CA PRO A 468 0.82 -3.53 22.66
C PRO A 468 1.26 -2.76 23.90
N HIS A 469 2.17 -3.35 24.69
CA HIS A 469 2.58 -2.76 25.96
C HIS A 469 4.02 -3.10 26.35
N LEU A 470 4.73 -2.14 26.92
CA LEU A 470 6.06 -2.33 27.50
C LEU A 470 6.25 -1.36 28.68
N GLY A 471 6.33 -1.90 29.90
CA GLY A 471 6.37 -1.09 31.12
C GLY A 471 5.13 -0.20 31.21
N PHE A 472 5.33 1.13 31.27
CA PHE A 472 4.25 2.11 31.33
C PHE A 472 3.61 2.43 29.97
N LEU A 473 4.26 2.04 28.85
CA LEU A 473 3.72 2.28 27.52
C LEU A 473 2.65 1.23 27.23
N ARG A 474 1.43 1.66 26.94
CA ARG A 474 0.36 0.81 26.39
C ARG A 474 -0.36 1.59 25.29
N LEU A 475 -0.50 0.98 24.12
CA LEU A 475 -1.09 1.62 22.94
C LEU A 475 -2.49 1.07 22.69
N ILE A 476 -3.51 1.85 23.01
CA ILE A 476 -4.92 1.43 22.89
C ILE A 476 -5.51 2.05 21.62
N PRO A 477 -5.90 1.26 20.60
CA PRO A 477 -6.54 1.81 19.41
C PRO A 477 -7.91 2.38 19.74
N ASN A 478 -8.26 3.50 19.11
CA ASN A 478 -9.60 4.07 19.17
C ASN A 478 -10.47 3.49 18.05
N THR A 479 -11.34 2.54 18.41
CA THR A 479 -12.25 1.86 17.47
C THR A 479 -13.63 2.50 17.36
N PHE A 480 -14.00 3.43 18.27
CA PHE A 480 -15.32 4.06 18.33
C PHE A 480 -15.36 5.47 17.74
N GLY A 481 -14.24 6.22 17.80
CA GLY A 481 -14.21 7.62 17.37
C GLY A 481 -14.38 7.81 15.86
N TRP A 482 -13.78 6.94 15.03
CA TRP A 482 -13.93 7.01 13.57
C TRP A 482 -15.36 6.73 13.08
N PRO A 483 -16.07 5.68 13.57
CA PRO A 483 -17.47 5.47 13.23
C PRO A 483 -18.44 6.43 13.92
N GLY A 484 -17.98 7.31 14.80
CA GLY A 484 -18.84 8.25 15.53
C GLY A 484 -19.72 7.60 16.59
N LEU A 485 -19.33 6.42 17.08
CA LEU A 485 -20.08 5.67 18.09
C LEU A 485 -19.74 6.17 19.50
N GLN A 486 -20.72 6.16 20.39
CA GLN A 486 -20.54 6.34 21.83
C GLN A 486 -20.56 4.97 22.53
N PRO A 487 -19.43 4.53 23.11
CA PRO A 487 -19.38 3.27 23.86
C PRO A 487 -20.22 3.34 25.15
N SER A 488 -20.74 2.20 25.60
CA SER A 488 -21.44 2.08 26.89
C SER A 488 -20.48 2.33 28.07
N SER A 489 -21.03 2.65 29.24
CA SER A 489 -20.22 2.88 30.47
C SER A 489 -19.29 1.71 30.78
N ALA A 490 -19.78 0.48 30.67
CA ALA A 490 -18.97 -0.72 30.89
C ALA A 490 -17.73 -0.79 29.97
N ILE A 491 -17.86 -0.36 28.71
CA ILE A 491 -16.75 -0.31 27.76
C ILE A 491 -15.80 0.84 28.10
N VAL A 492 -16.32 2.00 28.48
CA VAL A 492 -15.50 3.16 28.89
C VAL A 492 -14.68 2.83 30.12
N ASP A 493 -15.29 2.23 31.14
CA ASP A 493 -14.65 1.82 32.38
C ASP A 493 -13.54 0.81 32.09
N TYR A 494 -13.85 -0.24 31.30
CA TYR A 494 -12.87 -1.24 30.88
C TYR A 494 -11.64 -0.62 30.20
N LEU A 495 -11.86 0.31 29.25
CA LEU A 495 -10.78 0.96 28.49
C LEU A 495 -9.96 1.92 29.37
N THR A 496 -10.61 2.60 30.31
CA THR A 496 -9.95 3.51 31.27
C THR A 496 -9.04 2.73 32.22
N ASP A 497 -9.50 1.58 32.71
CA ASP A 497 -8.76 0.70 33.62
C ASP A 497 -7.49 0.11 32.99
N GLN A 498 -7.40 0.07 31.66
CA GLN A 498 -6.18 -0.38 30.99
C GLN A 498 -4.98 0.56 31.19
N ASN A 499 -5.22 1.81 31.61
CA ASN A 499 -4.19 2.83 31.86
C ASN A 499 -3.20 2.98 30.68
N GLY A 500 -3.73 3.19 29.47
CA GLY A 500 -2.94 3.29 28.24
C GLY A 500 -3.19 4.57 27.44
N LEU A 501 -2.28 4.86 26.52
CA LEU A 501 -2.40 5.98 25.59
C LEU A 501 -3.40 5.63 24.49
N ASN A 502 -4.38 6.52 24.28
CA ASN A 502 -5.23 6.47 23.09
C ASN A 502 -4.36 6.71 21.84
N TRP A 503 -4.15 5.66 21.06
CA TRP A 503 -3.29 5.65 19.88
C TRP A 503 -4.03 6.06 18.58
N GLY A 504 -5.29 6.48 18.73
CA GLY A 504 -6.15 6.87 17.62
C GLY A 504 -6.59 5.69 16.76
N ARG A 505 -7.18 5.99 15.60
CA ARG A 505 -7.63 4.98 14.64
C ARG A 505 -6.45 4.18 14.10
N LEU A 506 -6.65 2.86 13.97
CA LEU A 506 -5.83 1.93 13.19
C LEU A 506 -6.68 1.26 12.09
N ASP A 507 -6.03 0.88 10.99
CA ASP A 507 -6.61 0.00 9.95
C ASP A 507 -7.05 -1.32 10.58
N GLU A 508 -8.15 -1.91 10.11
CA GLU A 508 -8.67 -3.16 10.68
C GLU A 508 -7.61 -4.28 10.62
N SER A 509 -6.74 -4.26 9.61
CA SER A 509 -5.68 -5.25 9.39
C SER A 509 -4.71 -5.33 10.58
N PHE A 510 -4.68 -4.31 11.45
CA PHE A 510 -3.86 -4.29 12.66
C PHE A 510 -4.64 -4.57 13.94
N THR A 511 -5.98 -4.59 13.91
CA THR A 511 -6.81 -4.71 15.12
C THR A 511 -7.62 -5.99 15.19
N VAL A 512 -8.22 -6.42 14.07
CA VAL A 512 -9.25 -7.47 14.08
C VAL A 512 -8.75 -8.83 14.61
N TYR A 513 -7.52 -9.21 14.25
CA TYR A 513 -6.96 -10.51 14.63
C TYR A 513 -5.98 -10.40 15.79
N ASP A 514 -5.04 -9.45 15.76
CA ASP A 514 -4.00 -9.39 16.79
C ASP A 514 -4.45 -8.73 18.09
N GLN A 515 -5.29 -7.69 18.05
CA GLN A 515 -5.69 -6.92 19.24
C GLN A 515 -7.18 -6.57 19.22
N PRO A 516 -8.09 -7.56 19.06
CA PRO A 516 -9.52 -7.28 19.05
C PRO A 516 -9.99 -6.81 20.42
N LEU A 517 -10.94 -5.87 20.43
CA LEU A 517 -11.79 -5.61 21.59
C LEU A 517 -13.04 -6.47 21.43
N THR A 518 -13.07 -7.59 22.15
CA THR A 518 -14.16 -8.57 22.10
C THR A 518 -15.15 -8.29 23.23
N ILE A 519 -16.44 -8.28 22.90
CA ILE A 519 -17.52 -7.94 23.81
C ILE A 519 -18.62 -8.99 23.70
N ILE A 520 -19.12 -9.46 24.83
CA ILE A 520 -20.30 -10.34 24.91
C ILE A 520 -21.43 -9.55 25.57
N PHE A 521 -22.58 -9.56 24.91
CA PHE A 521 -23.82 -8.99 25.39
C PHE A 521 -24.80 -10.10 25.76
N GLN A 522 -25.58 -9.89 26.81
CA GLN A 522 -26.70 -10.74 27.20
C GLN A 522 -28.01 -10.01 26.96
N ASN A 523 -29.00 -10.72 26.43
CA ASN A 523 -30.37 -10.22 26.28
C ASN A 523 -31.08 -10.25 27.64
N THR A 524 -31.08 -9.13 28.35
CA THR A 524 -31.75 -8.95 29.65
C THR A 524 -33.15 -8.35 29.51
N GLY A 525 -33.36 -7.56 28.45
CA GLY A 525 -34.62 -6.86 28.20
C GLY A 525 -35.71 -7.72 27.56
N HIS A 526 -35.34 -8.82 26.90
CA HIS A 526 -36.26 -9.74 26.22
C HIS A 526 -37.28 -9.05 25.29
N LEU A 527 -36.83 -8.00 24.59
CA LEU A 527 -37.69 -7.21 23.71
C LEU A 527 -38.12 -8.04 22.49
N SER A 528 -39.37 -7.86 22.08
CA SER A 528 -39.85 -8.41 20.81
C SER A 528 -39.24 -7.67 19.61
N ALA A 529 -39.19 -8.35 18.46
CA ALA A 529 -38.75 -7.72 17.20
C ALA A 529 -39.58 -6.46 16.87
N ALA A 530 -40.87 -6.45 17.19
CA ALA A 530 -41.75 -5.30 16.97
C ALA A 530 -41.41 -4.10 17.86
N GLU A 531 -41.00 -4.33 19.12
CA GLU A 531 -40.54 -3.27 20.02
C GLU A 531 -39.22 -2.68 19.53
N MET A 532 -38.24 -3.53 19.18
CA MET A 532 -36.97 -3.07 18.64
C MET A 532 -37.13 -2.30 17.32
N LYS A 533 -38.04 -2.75 16.43
CA LYS A 533 -38.27 -2.10 15.13
C LYS A 533 -38.70 -0.64 15.27
N ARG A 534 -39.40 -0.28 16.35
CA ARG A 534 -39.84 1.11 16.61
C ARG A 534 -38.68 2.07 16.88
N LEU A 535 -37.49 1.56 17.20
CA LEU A 535 -36.28 2.35 17.43
C LEU A 535 -35.57 2.75 16.14
N PHE A 536 -35.83 2.04 15.03
CA PHE A 536 -35.22 2.31 13.74
C PHE A 536 -36.02 3.36 12.98
N VAL A 537 -35.33 4.37 12.46
CA VAL A 537 -35.89 5.34 11.52
C VAL A 537 -35.91 4.69 10.14
N LEU A 538 -37.11 4.44 9.61
CA LEU A 538 -37.32 3.95 8.24
C LEU A 538 -37.55 5.16 7.33
N GLN A 539 -36.78 5.25 6.24
CA GLN A 539 -36.92 6.30 5.23
C GLN A 539 -37.98 5.98 4.20
#